data_AF-A0A957L6R4-F1
#
_entry.id   AF-A0A957L6R4-F1
#
_cell.length_a   1.000
_cell.length_b   1.000
_cell.length_c   1.000
_cell.angle_alpha   90.00
_cell.angle_beta   90.00
_cell.angle_gamma   90.00
#
_symmetry.space_group_name_H-M   'P 1'
#
loop_
_entity.id
_entity.type
_entity.pdbx_description
1 polymer ?
#
loop_
_entity_poly.entity_id
_entity_poly.type
_entity_poly.pdbx_seq_one_letter_code
_entity_poly.pdbx_strand_id
1 'polypeptide(L)'
;MMEFTKADRRKLKAYFARYSIPTEENFADLIDGTLNQNDDGIVKLPNEPLSIQASGAPEGSRATLNLYNDFANPAPDWTLTLRGEGEDGALSREGLNIT
;
A
#
# COMPACT_ATOMS: atom_id res chain seq x y z
N MET A 1 24.02 6.90 2.17
CA MET A 1 23.02 5.82 2.31
C MET A 1 21.68 6.53 2.33
N MET A 2 20.79 6.26 1.38
CA MET A 2 19.43 6.85 1.42
C MET A 2 18.67 6.16 2.55
N GLU A 3 18.27 6.95 3.55
CA GLU A 3 17.38 6.53 4.64
C GLU A 3 15.94 6.73 4.17
N PHE A 4 15.16 5.66 4.12
CA PHE A 4 13.73 5.75 3.83
C PHE A 4 12.97 6.00 5.14
N THR A 5 12.39 7.18 5.27
CA THR A 5 11.50 7.52 6.39
C THR A 5 10.31 6.56 6.44
N LYS A 6 10.12 5.92 7.60
CA LYS A 6 9.02 4.98 7.89
C LYS A 6 7.85 5.66 8.62
N ALA A 7 7.82 6.99 8.65
CA ALA A 7 6.81 7.73 9.39
C ALA A 7 5.45 7.74 8.66
N ASP A 8 4.36 7.57 9.42
CA ASP A 8 2.99 7.69 8.91
C ASP A 8 2.77 9.09 8.30
N ARG A 9 2.15 9.16 7.11
CA ARG A 9 1.93 10.40 6.35
C ARG A 9 1.14 11.45 7.14
N ARG A 10 0.30 11.06 8.11
CA ARG A 10 -0.37 12.00 9.02
C ARG A 10 0.61 12.68 9.98
N LYS A 11 1.63 11.97 10.45
CA LYS A 11 2.71 12.55 11.28
C LYS A 11 3.58 13.48 10.44
N LEU A 12 3.95 13.09 9.22
CA LEU A 12 4.71 13.95 8.32
C LEU A 12 3.95 15.25 8.00
N LYS A 13 2.64 15.17 7.72
CA LYS A 13 1.79 16.34 7.50
C LYS A 13 1.65 17.23 8.75
N ALA A 14 1.76 16.67 9.95
CA ALA A 14 1.67 17.44 11.19
C ALA A 14 2.81 18.46 11.36
N TYR A 15 3.97 18.24 10.74
CA TYR A 15 5.07 19.21 10.71
C TYR A 15 4.73 20.51 9.96
N PHE A 16 3.66 20.51 9.16
CA PHE A 16 3.23 21.63 8.32
C PHE A 16 1.95 22.31 8.83
N ALA A 17 1.62 22.17 10.12
CA ALA A 17 0.48 22.84 10.72
C ALA A 17 0.65 24.37 10.72
N ARG A 18 -0.46 25.11 10.78
CA ARG A 18 -0.44 26.58 10.83
C ARG A 18 0.45 27.08 11.98
N TYR A 19 1.30 28.06 11.70
CA TYR A 19 2.31 28.62 12.62
C TYR A 19 3.50 27.72 12.96
N SER A 20 3.65 26.57 12.29
CA SER A 20 4.85 25.75 12.37
C SER A 20 5.93 26.32 11.45
N ILE A 21 7.20 26.16 11.82
CA ILE A 21 8.35 26.42 10.94
C ILE A 21 8.98 25.05 10.62
N PRO A 22 8.62 24.42 9.48
CA PRO A 22 9.21 23.14 9.10
C PRO A 22 10.70 23.31 8.76
N THR A 23 11.50 22.31 9.11
CA THR A 23 12.93 22.26 8.75
C THR A 23 13.12 21.68 7.35
N GLU A 24 14.30 21.90 6.75
CA GLU A 24 14.70 21.24 5.50
C GLU A 24 14.52 19.72 5.55
N GLU A 25 14.85 19.09 6.68
CA GLU A 25 14.67 17.65 6.91
C GLU A 25 13.18 17.23 6.90
N ASN A 26 12.27 18.04 7.45
CA ASN A 26 10.82 17.77 7.36
C ASN A 26 10.32 17.78 5.91
N PHE A 27 10.92 18.61 5.05
CA PHE A 27 10.60 18.63 3.62
C PHE A 27 11.19 17.41 2.91
N ALA A 28 12.45 17.06 3.20
CA ALA A 28 13.09 15.86 2.67
C ALA A 28 12.26 14.61 3.01
N ASP A 29 11.87 14.44 4.27
CA ASP A 29 11.05 13.32 4.71
C ASP A 29 9.67 13.26 4.02
N LEU A 30 9.05 14.41 3.75
CA LEU A 30 7.77 14.45 3.04
C LEU A 30 7.92 14.11 1.56
N ILE A 31 8.98 14.60 0.90
CA ILE A 31 9.22 14.45 -0.53
C ILE A 31 9.75 13.04 -0.85
N ASP A 32 10.70 12.56 -0.06
CA ASP A 32 11.34 11.26 -0.25
C ASP A 32 10.46 10.10 0.26
N GLY A 33 9.44 10.41 1.09
CA GLY A 33 8.36 9.54 1.53
C GLY A 33 7.38 9.14 0.42
N THR A 34 7.89 8.65 -0.71
CA THR A 34 7.11 8.21 -1.88
C THR A 34 6.22 6.99 -1.60
N LEU A 35 6.59 6.16 -0.62
CA LEU A 35 5.80 5.00 -0.18
C LEU A 35 5.54 5.06 1.33
N ASN A 36 4.28 5.24 1.74
CA ASN A 36 3.82 5.06 3.11
C ASN A 36 3.36 3.61 3.29
N GLN A 37 4.21 2.76 3.86
CA GLN A 37 3.92 1.34 4.07
C GLN A 37 2.58 1.05 4.77
N ASN A 38 2.15 1.92 5.69
CA ASN A 38 0.90 1.75 6.42
C ASN A 38 -0.33 2.12 5.57
N ASP A 39 -0.27 3.24 4.85
CA ASP A 39 -1.41 3.70 4.05
C ASP A 39 -1.49 2.97 2.69
N ASP A 40 -0.34 2.59 2.13
CA ASP A 40 -0.22 1.98 0.80
C ASP A 40 -0.29 0.45 0.86
N GLY A 41 -0.39 -0.15 2.06
CA GLY A 41 -0.59 -1.59 2.24
C GLY A 41 0.61 -2.46 1.84
N ILE A 42 1.80 -1.88 1.73
CA ILE A 42 3.05 -2.58 1.37
C ILE A 42 3.98 -2.55 2.57
N VAL A 43 4.29 -3.69 3.17
CA VAL A 43 5.14 -3.78 4.37
C VAL A 43 6.23 -4.84 4.21
N LYS A 44 7.41 -4.56 4.76
CA LYS A 44 8.47 -5.57 4.92
C LYS A 44 8.61 -5.93 6.40
N LEU A 45 7.95 -6.99 6.82
CA LEU A 45 8.00 -7.48 8.21
C LEU A 45 9.38 -8.15 8.49
N PRO A 46 9.89 -8.10 9.73
CA PRO A 46 11.13 -8.76 10.08
C PRO A 46 11.08 -10.27 9.77
N ASN A 47 12.06 -10.77 9.02
CA ASN A 47 12.17 -12.17 8.59
C ASN A 47 11.05 -12.67 7.66
N GLU A 48 10.28 -11.77 7.05
CA GLU A 48 9.27 -12.12 6.06
C GLU A 48 9.63 -11.55 4.67
N PRO A 49 9.12 -12.16 3.59
CA PRO A 49 9.18 -11.55 2.26
C PRO A 49 8.35 -10.24 2.21
N LEU A 50 8.34 -9.59 1.04
CA LEU A 50 7.48 -8.43 0.81
C LEU A 50 6.00 -8.83 1.01
N SER A 51 5.32 -8.14 1.92
CA SER A 51 3.92 -8.40 2.24
C SER A 51 3.06 -7.28 1.66
N ILE A 52 1.99 -7.67 0.96
CA ILE A 52 1.05 -6.75 0.32
C ILE A 52 -0.35 -7.05 0.84
N GLN A 53 -1.02 -6.04 1.38
CA GLN A 53 -2.38 -6.14 1.89
C GLN A 53 -3.38 -5.88 0.76
N ALA A 54 -4.43 -6.70 0.69
CA ALA A 54 -5.51 -6.49 -0.28
C ALA A 54 -6.31 -5.24 0.05
N SER A 55 -6.69 -4.48 -0.98
CA SER A 55 -7.54 -3.30 -0.86
C SER A 55 -9.03 -3.65 -1.06
N GLY A 56 -9.92 -3.01 -0.29
CA GLY A 56 -11.38 -3.18 -0.42
C GLY A 56 -12.05 -3.91 0.75
N ALA A 57 -13.38 -4.02 0.67
CA ALA A 57 -14.21 -4.68 1.69
C ALA A 57 -13.88 -6.19 1.78
N PRO A 58 -14.00 -6.82 2.96
CA PRO A 58 -13.61 -8.23 3.18
C PRO A 58 -14.43 -9.24 2.38
N GLU A 59 -15.62 -8.84 1.92
CA GLU A 59 -16.51 -9.67 1.11
C GLU A 59 -16.11 -9.62 -0.37
N GLY A 60 -15.85 -10.78 -0.97
CA GLY A 60 -15.53 -10.91 -2.39
C GLY A 60 -14.04 -10.89 -2.74
N SER A 61 -13.72 -10.77 -4.03
CA SER A 61 -12.33 -10.76 -4.52
C SER A 61 -11.72 -9.38 -4.36
N ARG A 62 -10.53 -9.30 -3.77
CA ARG A 62 -9.84 -8.05 -3.44
C ARG A 62 -8.52 -7.95 -4.17
N ALA A 63 -8.26 -6.83 -4.83
CA ALA A 63 -6.99 -6.61 -5.53
C ALA A 63 -5.84 -6.39 -4.54
N THR A 64 -4.73 -7.10 -4.75
CA THR A 64 -3.48 -6.96 -4.00
C THR A 64 -2.41 -6.26 -4.81
N LEU A 65 -2.29 -6.54 -6.12
CA LEU A 65 -1.27 -5.95 -6.97
C LEU A 65 -1.82 -5.67 -8.37
N ASN A 66 -1.64 -4.43 -8.85
CA ASN A 66 -1.96 -4.03 -10.22
C ASN A 66 -0.66 -3.79 -10.98
N LEU A 67 -0.55 -4.35 -12.18
CA LEU A 67 0.60 -4.21 -13.07
C LEU A 67 0.12 -3.54 -14.36
N TYR A 68 0.79 -2.45 -14.73
CA TYR A 68 0.50 -1.65 -15.91
C TYR A 68 1.69 -1.70 -16.87
N ASN A 69 1.44 -1.82 -18.16
CA ASN A 69 2.40 -1.48 -19.21
C ASN A 69 2.48 0.04 -19.40
N ASP A 70 1.35 0.74 -19.22
CA ASP A 70 1.24 2.19 -19.37
C ASP A 70 0.22 2.76 -18.35
N PHE A 71 0.66 3.71 -17.52
CA PHE A 71 -0.20 4.37 -16.53
C PHE A 71 -1.15 5.41 -17.14
N ALA A 72 -1.00 5.76 -18.43
CA ALA A 72 -2.02 6.54 -19.14
C ALA A 72 -3.31 5.71 -19.35
N ASN A 73 -3.23 4.38 -19.30
CA ASN A 73 -4.41 3.52 -19.27
C ASN A 73 -4.98 3.48 -17.84
N PRO A 74 -6.26 3.85 -17.62
CA PRO A 74 -6.87 3.79 -16.30
C PRO A 74 -7.02 2.36 -15.76
N ALA A 75 -7.03 1.34 -16.63
CA ALA A 75 -7.16 -0.07 -16.24
C ALA A 75 -5.79 -0.79 -16.25
N PRO A 76 -5.48 -1.62 -15.24
CA PRO A 76 -4.26 -2.42 -15.24
C PRO A 76 -4.28 -3.50 -16.31
N ASP A 77 -3.11 -3.84 -16.84
CA ASP A 77 -2.94 -4.97 -17.76
C ASP A 77 -3.06 -6.31 -17.04
N TRP A 78 -2.55 -6.40 -15.81
CA TRP A 78 -2.64 -7.59 -14.97
C TRP A 78 -3.03 -7.21 -13.55
N THR A 79 -3.94 -7.99 -12.96
CA THR A 79 -4.32 -7.82 -11.56
C THR A 79 -4.17 -9.13 -10.80
N LEU A 80 -3.47 -9.04 -9.68
CA LEU A 80 -3.40 -10.09 -8.67
C LEU A 80 -4.51 -9.87 -7.65
N THR A 81 -5.36 -10.87 -7.45
CA THR A 81 -6.46 -10.80 -6.49
C THR A 81 -6.40 -11.91 -5.44
N LEU A 82 -6.76 -11.54 -4.22
CA LEU A 82 -7.05 -12.45 -3.13
C LEU A 82 -8.56 -12.72 -3.12
N ARG A 83 -8.95 -13.98 -3.27
CA ARG A 83 -10.36 -14.37 -3.15
C ARG A 83 -10.77 -14.35 -1.68
N GLY A 84 -11.81 -13.59 -1.33
CA GLY A 84 -12.44 -13.60 -0.01
C GLY A 84 -13.24 -14.88 0.26
N GLU A 85 -13.66 -15.06 1.50
CA GLU A 85 -14.51 -16.18 1.90
C GLU A 85 -15.86 -16.10 1.16
N GLY A 86 -16.33 -17.22 0.63
CA GLY A 86 -17.68 -17.30 0.09
C GLY A 86 -18.70 -17.22 1.23
N GLU A 87 -19.91 -16.74 0.93
CA GLU A 87 -21.01 -16.52 1.89
C GLU A 87 -21.38 -17.75 2.75
N ASP A 88 -20.89 -18.94 2.40
CA ASP A 88 -21.29 -20.22 3.00
C ASP A 88 -20.27 -20.84 3.97
N GLY A 89 -19.21 -20.10 4.36
CA GLY A 89 -18.23 -20.55 5.37
C GLY A 89 -17.44 -21.83 5.02
N ALA A 90 -17.70 -22.42 3.84
CA ALA A 90 -16.94 -23.53 3.31
C ALA A 90 -15.58 -22.99 2.85
N LEU A 91 -14.52 -23.62 3.34
CA LEU A 91 -13.10 -23.43 3.02
C LEU A 91 -12.84 -23.58 1.50
N SER A 92 -13.41 -22.69 0.69
CA SER A 92 -13.12 -22.49 -0.72
C SER A 92 -11.76 -21.84 -0.79
N ARG A 93 -10.76 -22.70 -0.56
CA ARG A 93 -9.33 -22.46 -0.43
C ARG A 93 -8.93 -21.08 -0.92
N GLU A 94 -8.48 -20.27 0.04
CA GLU A 94 -7.68 -19.09 -0.19
C GLU A 94 -6.76 -19.32 -1.39
N GLY A 95 -6.86 -18.43 -2.38
CA GLY A 95 -6.26 -18.67 -3.69
C GLY A 95 -5.86 -17.36 -4.36
N LEU A 96 -4.85 -17.48 -5.21
CA LEU A 96 -4.32 -16.41 -6.03
C LEU A 96 -4.93 -16.49 -7.42
N ASN A 97 -5.67 -15.46 -7.84
CA ASN A 97 -6.08 -15.34 -9.24
C ASN A 97 -5.21 -14.29 -9.94
N ILE A 98 -4.76 -14.65 -11.14
CA ILE A 98 -4.04 -13.79 -12.05
C ILE A 98 -4.92 -13.62 -13.28
N THR A 99 -5.28 -12.37 -13.59
CA THR A 99 -6.18 -12.00 -14.69
C THR A 99 -5.62 -10.83 -15.46
#